data_AF-A0A522GHU6-F1
#
_entry.id   AF-A0A522GHU6-F1
#
_cell.length_a   1.000
_cell.length_b   1.000
_cell.length_c   1.000
_cell.angle_alpha   90.00
_cell.angle_beta   90.00
_cell.angle_gamma   90.00
#
_symmetry.space_group_name_H-M   'P 1'
#
loop_
_entity.id
_entity.type
_entity.pdbx_description
1 polymer ?
#
loop_
_entity_poly.entity_id
_entity_poly.type
_entity_poly.pdbx_seq_one_letter_code
_entity_poly.pdbx_strand_id
1 'polypeptide(L)'
;MSEPRKAIVIGGSLGGLFAANLLLRAGWDVHVYEKVAEELEGRGAGIVTHPELMDVLAAIGVPPSEDIGVFVQERITLAQDGTVLGRRSLPQVLTAWGHFYHILKTRLPANRYHNGHTLTSIEQNDAAVQLTFADGRQLSADLVVAADGLRSTIRQALLPAVKPVYAGYIAWRGLVEESALSDRVRTELFPYFAFGIPPHEQMIAYPVAGQENGTEPGKRRFNFVWYRPAEKTTTFKDMVTDANGRVWMDGIPPPLIRPALVTQARQAAHDILAPQFTEVVETAEDLFFQPIFDLESPRMAIGRIALLGDAAFVARPHCGMGVTKAAGDAMTLVKALQAEANIAKALRAYETPRLAFGSYIVGHSRALGAYMQSQPHTPEERKMAERYRTPEAIMRETAVPSAPD
;
A
#
# COMPACT_ATOMS: atom_id res chain seq x y z
N MET A 1 -1.39 -40.03 9.03
CA MET A 1 -1.15 -38.57 9.09
C MET A 1 -2.51 -37.92 9.22
N SER A 2 -2.74 -37.04 10.20
CA SER A 2 -3.99 -36.29 10.31
C SER A 2 -4.21 -35.44 9.05
N GLU A 3 -5.45 -35.28 8.60
CA GLU A 3 -5.74 -34.37 7.49
C GLU A 3 -5.22 -32.96 7.80
N PRO A 4 -4.64 -32.26 6.80
CA PRO A 4 -4.15 -30.90 6.99
C PRO A 4 -5.32 -29.97 7.32
N ARG A 5 -5.12 -29.08 8.30
CA ARG A 5 -6.11 -28.04 8.64
C ARG A 5 -6.32 -27.10 7.46
N LYS A 6 -7.56 -26.66 7.26
CA LYS A 6 -7.95 -25.83 6.12
C LYS A 6 -7.97 -24.34 6.47
N ALA A 7 -7.31 -23.53 5.64
CA ALA A 7 -7.32 -22.08 5.75
C ALA A 7 -7.88 -21.44 4.47
N ILE A 8 -8.72 -20.42 4.63
CA ILE A 8 -9.18 -19.60 3.50
C ILE A 8 -8.69 -18.17 3.68
N VAL A 9 -8.03 -17.64 2.65
CA VAL A 9 -7.60 -16.23 2.58
C VAL A 9 -8.55 -15.48 1.66
N ILE A 10 -9.16 -14.41 2.15
CA ILE A 10 -10.04 -13.53 1.37
C ILE A 10 -9.26 -12.27 1.01
N GLY A 11 -9.08 -12.03 -0.29
CA GLY A 11 -8.22 -11.00 -0.86
C GLY A 11 -6.92 -11.58 -1.40
N GLY A 12 -6.71 -11.47 -2.70
CA GLY A 12 -5.59 -12.05 -3.44
C GLY A 12 -4.44 -11.09 -3.74
N SER A 13 -4.40 -9.92 -3.10
CA SER A 13 -3.27 -8.97 -3.23
C SER A 13 -2.08 -9.39 -2.33
N LEU A 14 -1.06 -8.53 -2.22
CA LEU A 14 0.23 -8.82 -1.57
C LEU A 14 0.07 -9.42 -0.17
N GLY A 15 -0.74 -8.81 0.71
CA GLY A 15 -0.95 -9.30 2.07
C GLY A 15 -1.55 -10.71 2.14
N GLY A 16 -2.54 -10.99 1.28
CA GLY A 16 -3.16 -12.31 1.19
C GLY A 16 -2.20 -13.35 0.61
N LEU A 17 -1.40 -12.98 -0.38
CA LEU A 17 -0.39 -13.86 -0.96
C LEU A 17 0.77 -14.15 0.01
N PHE A 18 1.19 -13.19 0.84
CA PHE A 18 2.14 -13.47 1.93
C PHE A 18 1.56 -14.50 2.90
N ALA A 19 0.32 -14.29 3.37
CA ALA A 19 -0.34 -15.23 4.27
C ALA A 19 -0.48 -16.62 3.65
N ALA A 20 -0.93 -16.71 2.39
CA ALA A 20 -1.11 -17.98 1.69
C ALA A 20 0.20 -18.74 1.51
N ASN A 21 1.26 -18.08 1.03
CA ASN A 21 2.56 -18.73 0.84
C ASN A 21 3.15 -19.23 2.17
N LEU A 22 3.04 -18.44 3.25
CA LEU A 22 3.54 -18.85 4.56
C LEU A 22 2.71 -19.99 5.17
N LEU A 23 1.38 -19.93 5.09
CA LEU A 23 0.49 -20.98 5.57
C LEU A 23 0.71 -22.30 4.82
N LEU A 24 0.87 -22.24 3.50
CA LEU A 24 1.16 -23.42 2.67
C LEU A 24 2.46 -24.11 3.14
N ARG A 25 3.52 -23.33 3.36
CA ARG A 25 4.81 -23.83 3.86
C ARG A 25 4.73 -24.35 5.30
N ALA A 26 3.79 -23.85 6.08
CA ALA A 26 3.48 -24.36 7.42
C ALA A 26 2.57 -25.60 7.42
N GLY A 27 2.23 -26.16 6.25
CA GLY A 27 1.49 -27.41 6.12
C GLY A 27 -0.04 -27.28 6.13
N TRP A 28 -0.57 -26.07 5.95
CA TRP A 28 -2.02 -25.85 5.85
C TRP A 28 -2.53 -26.14 4.43
N ASP A 29 -3.76 -26.65 4.35
CA ASP A 29 -4.52 -26.66 3.10
C ASP A 29 -5.14 -25.27 2.87
N VAL A 30 -4.40 -24.40 2.15
CA VAL A 30 -4.75 -22.99 1.98
C VAL A 30 -5.28 -22.67 0.58
N HIS A 31 -6.34 -21.88 0.53
CA HIS A 31 -6.91 -21.34 -0.70
C HIS A 31 -7.15 -19.83 -0.60
N VAL A 32 -6.86 -19.10 -1.67
CA VAL A 32 -7.05 -17.65 -1.81
C VAL A 32 -8.27 -17.40 -2.69
N TYR A 33 -9.17 -16.52 -2.25
CA TYR A 33 -10.30 -16.06 -3.03
C TYR A 33 -10.21 -14.55 -3.24
N GLU A 34 -10.12 -14.13 -4.50
CA GLU A 34 -10.05 -12.75 -4.95
C GLU A 34 -11.35 -12.35 -5.66
N LYS A 35 -11.86 -11.16 -5.35
CA LYS A 35 -13.14 -10.68 -5.90
C LYS A 35 -13.01 -10.24 -7.36
N VAL A 36 -11.85 -9.76 -7.78
CA VAL A 36 -11.59 -9.37 -9.16
C VAL A 36 -11.49 -10.63 -10.03
N ALA A 37 -12.22 -10.66 -11.15
CA ALA A 37 -12.24 -11.80 -12.06
C ALA A 37 -11.00 -11.84 -12.97
N GLU A 38 -10.52 -10.66 -13.37
CA GLU A 38 -9.33 -10.48 -14.19
C GLU A 38 -8.05 -10.52 -13.33
N GLU A 39 -6.91 -10.64 -13.99
CA GLU A 39 -5.64 -10.44 -13.31
C GLU A 39 -5.60 -9.04 -12.71
N LEU A 40 -5.03 -8.93 -11.50
CA LEU A 40 -4.74 -7.62 -10.90
C LEU A 40 -3.57 -7.00 -11.67
N GLU A 41 -3.74 -6.65 -12.94
CA GLU A 41 -2.75 -5.93 -13.74
C GLU A 41 -2.94 -4.41 -13.60
N GLY A 42 -1.88 -3.64 -13.89
CA GLY A 42 -2.02 -2.23 -14.24
C GLY A 42 -2.17 -1.19 -13.11
N ARG A 43 -2.24 -1.57 -11.84
CA ARG A 43 -2.27 -0.57 -10.73
C ARG A 43 -0.89 -0.18 -10.24
N GLY A 44 0.04 0.08 -11.16
CA GLY A 44 1.46 0.26 -10.91
C GLY A 44 1.78 1.37 -9.91
N ALA A 45 1.68 1.01 -8.63
CA ALA A 45 2.14 1.81 -7.53
C ALA A 45 3.58 1.43 -7.25
N GLY A 46 4.43 2.44 -7.06
CA GLY A 46 5.73 2.22 -6.45
C GLY A 46 5.60 1.66 -5.03
N ILE A 47 6.52 0.77 -4.69
CA ILE A 47 6.71 0.17 -3.37
C ILE A 47 8.15 0.44 -2.96
N VAL A 48 8.30 0.88 -1.72
CA VAL A 48 9.59 0.99 -1.05
C VAL A 48 9.80 -0.27 -0.21
N THR A 49 10.94 -0.93 -0.39
CA THR A 49 11.28 -2.11 0.41
C THR A 49 11.93 -1.70 1.73
N HIS A 50 11.76 -2.55 2.75
CA HIS A 50 12.35 -2.37 4.08
C HIS A 50 13.04 -3.67 4.50
N PRO A 51 14.06 -3.63 5.38
CA PRO A 51 14.78 -4.82 5.80
C PRO A 51 13.88 -5.96 6.29
N GLU A 52 12.83 -5.65 7.05
CA GLU A 52 11.89 -6.63 7.59
C GLU A 52 11.10 -7.36 6.50
N LEU A 53 10.91 -6.72 5.33
CA LEU A 53 10.28 -7.36 4.18
C LEU A 53 11.17 -8.46 3.60
N MET A 54 12.49 -8.29 3.63
CA MET A 54 13.45 -9.25 3.09
C MET A 54 13.41 -10.57 3.87
N ASP A 55 13.25 -10.50 5.20
CA ASP A 55 13.09 -11.69 6.05
C ASP A 55 11.83 -12.49 5.68
N VAL A 56 10.73 -11.80 5.37
CA VAL A 56 9.48 -12.45 4.95
C VAL A 56 9.63 -13.06 3.56
N LEU A 57 10.26 -12.35 2.62
CA LEU A 57 10.55 -12.85 1.28
C LEU A 57 11.39 -14.14 1.34
N ALA A 58 12.44 -14.17 2.17
CA ALA A 58 13.24 -15.37 2.38
C ALA A 58 12.40 -16.54 2.92
N ALA A 59 11.52 -16.30 3.90
CA ALA A 59 10.67 -17.33 4.50
C ALA A 59 9.63 -17.92 3.52
N ILE A 60 9.19 -17.16 2.51
CA ILE A 60 8.34 -17.69 1.43
C ILE A 60 9.14 -18.29 0.27
N GLY A 61 10.46 -18.37 0.39
CA GLY A 61 11.36 -18.99 -0.60
C GLY A 61 11.70 -18.10 -1.78
N VAL A 62 11.75 -16.78 -1.60
CA VAL A 62 12.40 -15.87 -2.55
C VAL A 62 13.90 -15.91 -2.27
N PRO A 63 14.74 -16.33 -3.24
CA PRO A 63 16.18 -16.37 -3.03
C PRO A 63 16.76 -14.95 -2.98
N PRO A 64 17.90 -14.72 -2.28
CA PRO A 64 18.56 -13.41 -2.26
C PRO A 64 19.01 -12.90 -3.64
N SER A 65 19.16 -13.80 -4.62
CA SER A 65 19.52 -13.47 -5.99
C SER A 65 18.33 -13.06 -6.87
N GLU A 66 17.10 -13.18 -6.37
CA GLU A 66 15.93 -12.73 -7.11
C GLU A 66 16.02 -11.21 -7.28
N ASP A 67 15.91 -10.74 -8.52
CA ASP A 67 15.74 -9.32 -8.77
C ASP A 67 14.34 -8.89 -8.30
N ILE A 68 14.33 -8.04 -7.27
CA ILE A 68 13.11 -7.57 -6.64
C ILE A 68 12.77 -6.13 -7.01
N GLY A 69 13.63 -5.42 -7.76
CA GLY A 69 13.39 -4.03 -8.12
C GLY A 69 14.66 -3.22 -8.44
N VAL A 70 14.47 -1.91 -8.61
CA VAL A 70 15.53 -0.97 -8.94
C VAL A 70 16.22 -0.49 -7.67
N PHE A 71 17.55 -0.65 -7.63
CA PHE A 71 18.38 -0.12 -6.56
C PHE A 71 18.67 1.36 -6.77
N VAL A 72 18.54 2.15 -5.69
CA VAL A 72 19.03 3.54 -5.63
C VAL A 72 19.89 3.72 -4.39
N GLN A 73 20.93 4.55 -4.51
CA GLN A 73 21.92 4.75 -3.45
C GLN A 73 21.61 5.94 -2.55
N GLU A 74 20.95 6.96 -3.10
CA GLU A 74 20.78 8.24 -2.45
C GLU A 74 19.37 8.79 -2.58
N ARG A 75 19.05 9.70 -1.66
CA ARG A 75 17.85 10.51 -1.64
C ARG A 75 18.24 11.95 -1.95
N ILE A 76 17.39 12.64 -2.71
CA ILE A 76 17.59 14.06 -3.03
C ILE A 76 16.32 14.85 -2.80
N THR A 77 16.45 16.12 -2.44
CA THR A 77 15.33 17.08 -2.48
C THR A 77 15.62 18.13 -3.55
N LEU A 78 14.66 18.37 -4.43
CA LEU A 78 14.73 19.38 -5.48
C LEU A 78 14.00 20.66 -5.07
N ALA A 79 14.60 21.81 -5.36
CA ALA A 79 13.95 23.11 -5.36
C ALA A 79 13.06 23.27 -6.59
N GLN A 80 12.18 24.27 -6.56
CA GLN A 80 11.29 24.59 -7.69
C GLN A 80 12.05 24.98 -8.97
N ASP A 81 13.26 25.52 -8.87
CA ASP A 81 14.11 25.82 -10.03
C ASP A 81 14.88 24.60 -10.56
N GLY A 82 14.71 23.43 -9.94
CA GLY A 82 15.39 22.18 -10.29
C GLY A 82 16.74 21.95 -9.60
N THR A 83 17.22 22.90 -8.79
CA THR A 83 18.48 22.72 -8.05
C THR A 83 18.31 21.71 -6.90
N VAL A 84 19.39 20.98 -6.59
CA VAL A 84 19.39 20.02 -5.46
C VAL A 84 19.61 20.77 -4.15
N LEU A 85 18.60 20.78 -3.28
CA LEU A 85 18.63 21.41 -1.95
C LEU A 85 19.38 20.58 -0.91
N GLY A 86 19.40 19.26 -1.08
CA GLY A 86 20.01 18.35 -0.12
C GLY A 86 20.12 16.94 -0.67
N ARG A 87 21.08 16.20 -0.13
CA ARG A 87 21.33 14.79 -0.44
C ARG A 87 21.47 14.00 0.84
N ARG A 88 21.00 12.75 0.83
CA ARG A 88 21.18 11.81 1.93
C ARG A 88 21.47 10.42 1.37
N SER A 89 22.58 9.82 1.80
CA SER A 89 22.85 8.42 1.49
C SER A 89 21.84 7.53 2.23
N LEU A 90 21.06 6.78 1.47
CA LEU A 90 20.18 5.73 1.99
C LEU A 90 19.93 4.70 0.88
N PRO A 91 20.80 3.68 0.78
CA PRO A 91 20.62 2.58 -0.15
C PRO A 91 19.27 1.88 0.07
N GLN A 92 18.49 1.70 -1.00
CA GLN A 92 17.18 1.08 -0.95
C GLN A 92 16.80 0.45 -2.30
N VAL A 93 16.00 -0.61 -2.25
CA VAL A 93 15.40 -1.22 -3.43
C VAL A 93 13.95 -0.76 -3.57
N LEU A 94 13.61 -0.34 -4.78
CA LEU A 94 12.32 0.23 -5.12
C LEU A 94 11.68 -0.60 -6.21
N THR A 95 10.41 -0.92 -6.06
CA THR A 95 9.77 -1.85 -6.99
C THR A 95 8.37 -1.42 -7.35
N ALA A 96 7.79 -2.10 -8.32
CA ALA A 96 6.41 -1.91 -8.70
C ALA A 96 5.53 -2.96 -8.00
N TRP A 97 4.32 -2.56 -7.62
CA TRP A 97 3.33 -3.47 -7.06
C TRP A 97 3.10 -4.71 -7.93
N GLY A 98 3.07 -4.55 -9.26
CA GLY A 98 2.88 -5.68 -10.19
C GLY A 98 4.01 -6.70 -10.13
N HIS A 99 5.26 -6.23 -9.96
CA HIS A 99 6.42 -7.11 -9.85
C HIS A 99 6.35 -7.98 -8.60
N PHE A 100 6.08 -7.38 -7.44
CA PHE A 100 5.87 -8.14 -6.20
C PHE A 100 4.65 -9.05 -6.27
N TYR A 101 3.55 -8.60 -6.84
CA TYR A 101 2.39 -9.46 -7.03
C TYR A 101 2.75 -10.71 -7.84
N HIS A 102 3.50 -10.56 -8.93
CA HIS A 102 3.97 -11.67 -9.75
C HIS A 102 4.89 -12.63 -8.98
N ILE A 103 5.90 -12.11 -8.27
CA ILE A 103 6.82 -12.89 -7.43
C ILE A 103 6.06 -13.75 -6.41
N LEU A 104 5.04 -13.17 -5.76
CA LEU A 104 4.26 -13.85 -4.74
C LEU A 104 3.25 -14.85 -5.32
N LYS A 105 2.59 -14.49 -6.42
CA LYS A 105 1.56 -15.31 -7.08
C LYS A 105 2.16 -16.57 -7.69
N THR A 106 3.29 -16.47 -8.37
CA THR A 106 3.97 -17.61 -9.03
C THR A 106 4.48 -18.66 -8.04
N ARG A 107 4.67 -18.29 -6.77
CA ARG A 107 5.08 -19.20 -5.70
C ARG A 107 3.92 -19.97 -5.07
N LEU A 108 2.68 -19.57 -5.34
CA LEU A 108 1.48 -20.28 -4.91
C LEU A 108 1.00 -21.20 -6.05
N PRO A 109 0.68 -22.48 -5.79
CA PRO A 109 0.10 -23.36 -6.81
C PRO A 109 -1.16 -22.77 -7.43
N ALA A 110 -1.26 -22.78 -8.76
CA ALA A 110 -2.33 -22.10 -9.49
C ALA A 110 -3.75 -22.57 -9.08
N ASN A 111 -3.92 -23.83 -8.72
CA ASN A 111 -5.20 -24.40 -8.25
C ASN A 111 -5.62 -23.93 -6.84
N ARG A 112 -4.78 -23.13 -6.16
CA ARG A 112 -5.05 -22.56 -4.84
C ARG A 112 -5.45 -21.08 -4.89
N TYR A 113 -5.44 -20.44 -6.06
CA TYR A 113 -5.80 -19.05 -6.24
C TYR A 113 -7.05 -18.92 -7.12
N HIS A 114 -8.14 -18.41 -6.57
CA HIS A 114 -9.46 -18.36 -7.21
C HIS A 114 -9.89 -16.91 -7.44
N ASN A 115 -10.08 -16.52 -8.70
CA ASN A 115 -10.55 -15.20 -9.11
C ASN A 115 -12.07 -15.14 -9.27
N GLY A 116 -12.62 -13.93 -9.17
CA GLY A 116 -14.04 -13.65 -9.40
C GLY A 116 -14.96 -14.08 -8.25
N HIS A 117 -14.41 -14.28 -7.05
CA HIS A 117 -15.14 -14.73 -5.86
C HIS A 117 -15.37 -13.58 -4.90
N THR A 118 -16.52 -12.92 -5.03
CA THR A 118 -16.95 -11.86 -4.11
C THR A 118 -17.61 -12.46 -2.88
N LEU A 119 -16.98 -12.34 -1.72
CA LEU A 119 -17.58 -12.72 -0.44
C LEU A 119 -18.72 -11.76 -0.05
N THR A 120 -19.84 -12.30 0.40
CA THR A 120 -21.04 -11.53 0.79
C THR A 120 -21.41 -11.70 2.26
N SER A 121 -21.18 -12.87 2.86
CA SER A 121 -21.44 -13.10 4.29
C SER A 121 -20.45 -14.06 4.92
N ILE A 122 -20.34 -13.94 6.24
CA ILE A 122 -19.49 -14.78 7.10
C ILE A 122 -20.24 -15.16 8.36
N GLU A 123 -20.09 -16.40 8.78
CA GLU A 123 -20.59 -16.93 10.05
C GLU A 123 -19.51 -17.82 10.67
N GLN A 124 -19.47 -17.92 12.00
CA GLN A 124 -18.50 -18.80 12.65
C GLN A 124 -19.05 -19.41 13.93
N ASN A 125 -18.51 -20.57 14.29
CA ASN A 125 -18.70 -21.21 15.58
C ASN A 125 -17.35 -21.70 16.12
N ASP A 126 -17.38 -22.46 17.22
CA ASP A 126 -16.16 -22.95 17.85
C ASP A 126 -15.37 -23.96 17.00
N ALA A 127 -15.96 -24.53 15.96
CA ALA A 127 -15.32 -25.52 15.09
C ALA A 127 -14.83 -24.94 13.76
N ALA A 128 -15.61 -24.06 13.10
CA ALA A 128 -15.31 -23.59 11.75
C ALA A 128 -15.87 -22.20 11.45
N VAL A 129 -15.39 -21.62 10.35
CA VAL A 129 -15.93 -20.41 9.71
C VAL A 129 -16.62 -20.82 8.41
N GLN A 130 -17.85 -20.34 8.21
CA GLN A 130 -18.62 -20.47 6.98
C GLN A 130 -18.58 -19.16 6.20
N LEU A 131 -18.36 -19.28 4.90
CA LEU A 131 -18.23 -18.17 3.96
C LEU A 131 -19.27 -18.34 2.86
N THR A 132 -20.06 -17.30 2.58
CA THR A 132 -20.98 -17.27 1.45
C THR A 132 -20.51 -16.27 0.41
N PHE A 133 -20.48 -16.69 -0.85
CA PHE A 133 -20.08 -15.88 -1.99
C PHE A 133 -21.29 -15.40 -2.80
N ALA A 134 -21.08 -14.38 -3.62
CA ALA A 134 -22.13 -13.78 -4.45
C ALA A 134 -22.74 -14.75 -5.48
N ASP A 135 -22.00 -15.79 -5.89
CA ASP A 135 -22.48 -16.88 -6.76
C ASP A 135 -23.32 -17.94 -6.01
N GLY A 136 -23.57 -17.73 -4.71
CA GLY A 136 -24.29 -18.65 -3.83
C GLY A 136 -23.43 -19.78 -3.27
N ARG A 137 -22.15 -19.88 -3.66
CA ARG A 137 -21.23 -20.89 -3.13
C ARG A 137 -21.01 -20.70 -1.64
N GLN A 138 -20.96 -21.81 -0.92
CA GLN A 138 -20.61 -21.84 0.49
C GLN A 138 -19.35 -22.66 0.71
N LEU A 139 -18.43 -22.13 1.52
CA LEU A 139 -17.19 -22.81 1.88
C LEU A 139 -16.99 -22.78 3.39
N SER A 140 -16.41 -23.87 3.90
CA SER A 140 -16.01 -24.00 5.31
C SER A 140 -14.49 -24.06 5.44
N ALA A 141 -13.95 -23.49 6.53
CA ALA A 141 -12.54 -23.56 6.90
C ALA A 141 -12.33 -23.51 8.43
N ASP A 142 -11.21 -24.05 8.90
CA ASP A 142 -10.80 -23.98 10.30
C ASP A 142 -10.33 -22.56 10.69
N LEU A 143 -9.75 -21.85 9.71
CA LEU A 143 -9.17 -20.51 9.81
C LEU A 143 -9.58 -19.67 8.59
N VAL A 144 -9.93 -18.41 8.82
CA VAL A 144 -10.07 -17.41 7.75
C VAL A 144 -9.12 -16.25 7.98
N VAL A 145 -8.40 -15.85 6.93
CA VAL A 145 -7.56 -14.65 6.91
C VAL A 145 -8.22 -13.60 6.03
N ALA A 146 -8.64 -12.49 6.63
CA ALA A 146 -9.17 -11.33 5.94
C ALA A 146 -8.03 -10.40 5.50
N ALA A 147 -7.72 -10.43 4.21
CA ALA A 147 -6.72 -9.60 3.55
C ALA A 147 -7.35 -8.79 2.40
N ASP A 148 -8.63 -8.45 2.53
CA ASP A 148 -9.50 -7.80 1.53
C ASP A 148 -9.44 -6.26 1.54
N GLY A 149 -8.38 -5.71 2.13
CA GLY A 149 -7.95 -4.32 2.01
C GLY A 149 -8.79 -3.30 2.79
N LEU A 150 -8.56 -2.01 2.50
CA LEU A 150 -9.18 -0.88 3.21
C LEU A 150 -10.71 -1.01 3.32
N ARG A 151 -11.38 -1.55 2.30
CA ARG A 151 -12.84 -1.73 2.27
C ARG A 151 -13.27 -3.15 2.63
N SER A 152 -12.52 -3.81 3.51
CA SER A 152 -12.76 -5.18 3.95
C SER A 152 -14.23 -5.44 4.28
N THR A 153 -14.83 -6.43 3.61
CA THR A 153 -16.20 -6.91 3.88
C THR A 153 -16.21 -7.59 5.25
N ILE A 154 -15.17 -8.36 5.57
CA ILE A 154 -15.07 -9.11 6.81
C ILE A 154 -14.96 -8.17 8.02
N ARG A 155 -14.08 -7.17 7.97
CA ARG A 155 -13.97 -6.18 9.06
C ARG A 155 -15.29 -5.46 9.27
N GLN A 156 -15.98 -5.06 8.19
CA GLN A 156 -17.26 -4.36 8.30
C GLN A 156 -18.36 -5.21 8.95
N ALA A 157 -18.38 -6.52 8.66
CA ALA A 157 -19.33 -7.45 9.28
C ALA A 157 -19.04 -7.67 10.78
N LEU A 158 -17.76 -7.79 11.16
CA LEU A 158 -17.37 -8.10 12.55
C LEU A 158 -17.24 -6.87 13.45
N LEU A 159 -16.85 -5.73 12.88
CA LEU A 159 -16.51 -4.48 13.57
C LEU A 159 -17.17 -3.27 12.84
N PRO A 160 -18.51 -3.20 12.77
CA PRO A 160 -19.22 -2.23 11.93
C PRO A 160 -18.95 -0.75 12.26
N ALA A 161 -18.53 -0.47 13.51
CA ALA A 161 -18.16 0.87 13.96
C ALA A 161 -16.80 1.35 13.42
N VAL A 162 -15.94 0.45 12.94
CA VAL A 162 -14.61 0.79 12.43
C VAL A 162 -14.72 1.26 10.98
N LYS A 163 -14.53 2.56 10.75
CA LYS A 163 -14.64 3.20 9.44
C LYS A 163 -13.33 3.90 9.03
N PRO A 164 -12.98 3.91 7.74
CA PRO A 164 -11.89 4.74 7.23
C PRO A 164 -12.09 6.23 7.53
N VAL A 165 -11.03 6.92 7.89
CA VAL A 165 -11.03 8.37 8.14
C VAL A 165 -10.25 9.06 7.03
N TYR A 166 -10.92 9.93 6.28
CA TYR A 166 -10.27 10.73 5.24
C TYR A 166 -9.29 11.71 5.88
N ALA A 167 -8.06 11.74 5.37
CA ALA A 167 -6.95 12.45 5.97
C ALA A 167 -6.89 13.95 5.62
N GLY A 168 -7.80 14.46 4.77
CA GLY A 168 -7.86 15.86 4.37
C GLY A 168 -7.02 16.22 3.12
N TYR A 169 -6.44 15.21 2.46
CA TYR A 169 -5.65 15.40 1.25
C TYR A 169 -5.74 14.19 0.31
N ILE A 170 -5.40 14.43 -0.95
CA ILE A 170 -5.33 13.43 -2.02
C ILE A 170 -3.89 13.22 -2.45
N ALA A 171 -3.64 12.15 -3.20
CA ALA A 171 -2.37 11.89 -3.85
C ALA A 171 -2.58 11.68 -5.35
N TRP A 172 -2.06 12.59 -6.17
CA TRP A 172 -1.87 12.36 -7.60
C TRP A 172 -0.78 11.32 -7.81
N ARG A 173 -0.97 10.43 -8.77
CA ARG A 173 -0.11 9.29 -9.05
C ARG A 173 0.02 9.08 -10.55
N GLY A 174 1.18 8.61 -10.94
CA GLY A 174 1.47 8.19 -12.30
C GLY A 174 2.72 7.34 -12.37
N LEU A 175 2.81 6.61 -13.47
CA LEU A 175 4.00 5.90 -13.91
C LEU A 175 4.37 6.39 -15.31
N VAL A 176 5.67 6.50 -15.56
CA VAL A 176 6.20 6.87 -16.87
C VAL A 176 7.24 5.86 -17.30
N GLU A 177 7.20 5.40 -18.55
CA GLU A 177 8.28 4.58 -19.10
C GLU A 177 9.59 5.38 -19.14
N GLU A 178 10.70 4.75 -18.77
CA GLU A 178 12.02 5.40 -18.84
C GLU A 178 12.33 5.91 -20.25
N SER A 179 11.93 5.15 -21.27
CA SER A 179 12.13 5.47 -22.69
C SER A 179 11.35 6.71 -23.15
N ALA A 180 10.31 7.12 -22.42
CA ALA A 180 9.50 8.29 -22.75
C ALA A 180 10.08 9.60 -22.16
N LEU A 181 11.06 9.50 -21.25
CA LEU A 181 11.65 10.66 -20.56
C LEU A 181 12.90 11.17 -21.28
N SER A 182 13.19 12.47 -21.17
CA SER A 182 14.39 13.09 -21.72
C SER A 182 15.68 12.52 -21.10
N ASP A 183 16.80 12.65 -21.80
CA ASP A 183 18.12 12.26 -21.26
C ASP A 183 18.45 13.01 -19.96
N ARG A 184 17.99 14.27 -19.85
CA ARG A 184 18.16 15.10 -18.65
C ARG A 184 17.46 14.45 -17.46
N VAL A 185 16.16 14.16 -17.56
CA VAL A 185 15.41 13.55 -16.46
C VAL A 185 15.93 12.16 -16.13
N ARG A 186 16.29 11.36 -17.14
CA ARG A 186 16.92 10.05 -16.92
C ARG A 186 18.20 10.16 -16.09
N THR A 187 19.05 11.13 -16.39
CA THR A 187 20.31 11.35 -15.66
C THR A 187 20.07 11.92 -14.26
N GLU A 188 19.13 12.85 -14.12
CA GLU A 188 18.95 13.63 -12.89
C GLU A 188 18.04 12.96 -11.85
N LEU A 189 17.17 12.01 -12.24
CA LEU A 189 16.20 11.39 -11.34
C LEU A 189 16.39 9.88 -11.10
N PHE A 190 16.76 9.09 -12.11
CA PHE A 190 16.82 7.62 -11.96
C PHE A 190 17.87 7.08 -10.98
N PRO A 191 18.96 7.80 -10.64
CA PRO A 191 19.85 7.35 -9.57
C PRO A 191 19.26 7.50 -8.16
N TYR A 192 18.12 8.18 -8.02
CA TYR A 192 17.67 8.72 -6.74
C TYR A 192 16.25 8.34 -6.35
N PHE A 193 16.01 8.38 -5.05
CA PHE A 193 14.67 8.64 -4.52
C PHE A 193 14.52 10.13 -4.28
N ALA A 194 13.67 10.78 -5.06
CA ALA A 194 13.59 12.23 -5.14
C ALA A 194 12.36 12.79 -4.41
N PHE A 195 12.54 13.95 -3.79
CA PHE A 195 11.51 14.69 -3.08
C PHE A 195 11.36 16.09 -3.67
N GLY A 196 10.12 16.59 -3.69
CA GLY A 196 9.80 18.00 -3.85
C GLY A 196 8.93 18.45 -2.68
N ILE A 197 9.14 19.67 -2.19
CA ILE A 197 8.40 20.20 -1.04
C ILE A 197 7.79 21.57 -1.38
N PRO A 198 6.83 21.65 -2.31
CA PRO A 198 6.07 22.88 -2.48
C PRO A 198 5.34 23.26 -1.17
N PRO A 199 4.94 24.53 -1.00
CA PRO A 199 4.20 24.94 0.19
C PRO A 199 2.95 24.07 0.42
N HIS A 200 2.89 23.40 1.58
CA HIS A 200 1.80 22.50 2.01
C HIS A 200 1.58 21.24 1.14
N GLU A 201 2.50 20.93 0.24
CA GLU A 201 2.43 19.77 -0.65
C GLU A 201 3.72 18.96 -0.59
N GLN A 202 3.66 17.70 -1.03
CA GLN A 202 4.84 16.84 -1.08
C GLN A 202 4.82 16.03 -2.36
N MET A 203 5.92 16.08 -3.11
CA MET A 203 6.20 15.22 -4.24
C MET A 203 7.21 14.16 -3.80
N ILE A 204 6.92 12.91 -4.09
CA ILE A 204 7.82 11.78 -3.94
C ILE A 204 7.91 11.09 -5.30
N ALA A 205 9.12 10.88 -5.82
CA ALA A 205 9.28 10.19 -7.09
C ALA A 205 10.56 9.36 -7.11
N TYR A 206 10.49 8.19 -7.74
CA TYR A 206 11.59 7.23 -7.71
C TYR A 206 11.44 6.16 -8.82
N PRO A 207 12.53 5.56 -9.30
CA PRO A 207 12.47 4.53 -10.32
C PRO A 207 11.93 3.22 -9.74
N VAL A 208 11.24 2.45 -10.58
CA VAL A 208 10.68 1.14 -10.24
C VAL A 208 10.82 0.19 -11.43
N ALA A 209 10.59 -1.10 -11.19
CA ALA A 209 10.51 -2.08 -12.27
C ALA A 209 9.45 -1.66 -13.30
N GLY A 210 9.79 -1.78 -14.59
CA GLY A 210 8.90 -1.46 -15.70
C GLY A 210 8.02 -2.62 -16.12
N GLN A 211 7.56 -2.59 -17.38
CA GLN A 211 6.83 -3.71 -17.96
C GLN A 211 7.65 -5.00 -17.92
N GLU A 212 6.97 -6.14 -17.84
CA GLU A 212 7.60 -7.47 -17.75
C GLU A 212 8.64 -7.57 -16.61
N ASN A 213 8.51 -6.72 -15.59
CA ASN A 213 9.40 -6.61 -14.45
C ASN A 213 10.84 -6.16 -14.78
N GLY A 214 11.05 -5.44 -15.89
CA GLY A 214 12.36 -4.93 -16.29
C GLY A 214 12.94 -3.91 -15.30
N THR A 215 14.15 -4.16 -14.80
CA THR A 215 14.87 -3.28 -13.85
C THR A 215 16.11 -2.63 -14.46
N GLU A 216 16.46 -3.01 -15.68
CA GLU A 216 17.63 -2.55 -16.42
C GLU A 216 17.38 -1.17 -17.04
N PRO A 217 18.40 -0.30 -17.16
CA PRO A 217 18.25 0.99 -17.85
C PRO A 217 17.60 0.85 -19.23
N GLY A 218 16.59 1.68 -19.49
CA GLY A 218 15.75 1.67 -20.69
C GLY A 218 14.51 0.79 -20.57
N LYS A 219 14.42 -0.09 -19.56
CA LYS A 219 13.26 -0.96 -19.28
C LYS A 219 12.54 -0.62 -17.98
N ARG A 220 13.04 0.35 -17.21
CA ARG A 220 12.42 0.77 -15.94
C ARG A 220 11.25 1.70 -16.18
N ARG A 221 10.47 1.93 -15.13
CA ARG A 221 9.50 3.02 -15.06
C ARG A 221 9.88 4.01 -13.97
N PHE A 222 9.33 5.21 -14.04
CA PHE A 222 9.46 6.22 -13.00
C PHE A 222 8.11 6.44 -12.33
N ASN A 223 8.04 6.15 -11.03
CA ASN A 223 6.85 6.32 -10.20
C ASN A 223 6.88 7.69 -9.53
N PHE A 224 5.72 8.34 -9.44
CA PHE A 224 5.56 9.48 -8.55
C PHE A 224 4.25 9.46 -7.76
N VAL A 225 4.29 10.15 -6.62
CA VAL A 225 3.15 10.42 -5.75
C VAL A 225 3.23 11.88 -5.31
N TRP A 226 2.22 12.66 -5.68
CA TRP A 226 2.13 14.08 -5.37
C TRP A 226 0.93 14.36 -4.47
N TYR A 227 1.22 14.61 -3.20
CA TYR A 227 0.24 14.85 -2.16
C TYR A 227 -0.20 16.31 -2.13
N ARG A 228 -1.51 16.52 -2.14
CA ARG A 228 -2.12 17.86 -2.19
C ARG A 228 -3.30 17.98 -1.24
N PRO A 229 -3.40 19.06 -0.45
CA PRO A 229 -4.56 19.34 0.38
C PRO A 229 -5.85 19.35 -0.44
N ALA A 230 -6.91 18.75 0.10
CA ALA A 230 -8.23 18.77 -0.53
C ALA A 230 -9.29 18.70 0.57
N GLU A 231 -9.87 19.86 0.90
CA GLU A 231 -10.87 19.98 1.96
C GLU A 231 -12.11 19.15 1.61
N LYS A 232 -12.60 18.37 2.59
CA LYS A 232 -13.57 17.30 2.40
C LYS A 232 -14.89 17.76 1.77
N THR A 233 -15.43 18.89 2.21
CA THR A 233 -16.77 19.36 1.83
C THR A 233 -16.80 20.20 0.56
N THR A 234 -15.65 20.76 0.19
CA THR A 234 -15.45 21.66 -0.95
C THR A 234 -14.59 20.99 -2.03
N THR A 235 -13.28 21.21 -1.99
CA THR A 235 -12.31 20.75 -3.02
C THR A 235 -12.41 19.26 -3.28
N PHE A 236 -12.36 18.43 -2.23
CA PHE A 236 -12.39 16.98 -2.40
C PHE A 236 -13.71 16.50 -3.00
N LYS A 237 -14.84 16.99 -2.48
CA LYS A 237 -16.17 16.65 -2.99
C LYS A 237 -16.31 16.99 -4.47
N ASP A 238 -15.85 18.16 -4.89
CA ASP A 238 -15.84 18.54 -6.31
C ASP A 238 -14.95 17.61 -7.14
N MET A 239 -13.71 17.34 -6.66
CA MET A 239 -12.77 16.47 -7.36
C MET A 239 -13.33 15.06 -7.59
N VAL A 240 -14.07 14.50 -6.63
CA VAL A 240 -14.68 13.16 -6.76
C VAL A 240 -16.11 13.17 -7.31
N THR A 241 -16.57 14.29 -7.87
CA THR A 241 -17.85 14.37 -8.59
C THR A 241 -17.61 14.12 -10.07
N ASP A 242 -18.23 13.07 -10.62
CA ASP A 242 -18.09 12.73 -12.03
C ASP A 242 -18.92 13.66 -12.94
N ALA A 243 -18.78 13.47 -14.26
CA ALA A 243 -19.47 14.30 -15.26
C ALA A 243 -21.02 14.23 -15.18
N ASN A 244 -21.57 13.20 -14.53
CA ASN A 244 -23.01 13.03 -14.32
C ASN A 244 -23.48 13.57 -12.96
N GLY A 245 -22.59 14.16 -12.17
CA GLY A 245 -22.90 14.69 -10.83
C GLY A 245 -22.89 13.64 -9.71
N ARG A 246 -22.47 12.40 -9.97
CA ARG A 246 -22.35 11.38 -8.93
C ARG A 246 -21.07 11.58 -8.14
N VAL A 247 -21.18 11.54 -6.81
CA VAL A 247 -20.08 11.78 -5.87
C VAL A 247 -19.49 10.47 -5.37
N TRP A 248 -18.17 10.32 -5.48
CA TRP A 248 -17.42 9.11 -5.14
C TRP A 248 -16.49 9.32 -3.92
N MET A 249 -17.06 9.60 -2.74
CA MET A 249 -16.28 10.00 -1.54
C MET A 249 -15.23 8.99 -1.10
N ASP A 250 -15.42 7.70 -1.39
CA ASP A 250 -14.44 6.67 -1.04
C ASP A 250 -13.28 6.55 -2.05
N GLY A 251 -13.33 7.34 -3.14
CA GLY A 251 -12.40 7.30 -4.26
C GLY A 251 -13.13 7.10 -5.58
N ILE A 252 -12.93 8.06 -6.49
CA ILE A 252 -13.45 8.04 -7.86
C ILE A 252 -12.67 7.03 -8.72
N PRO A 253 -13.33 6.18 -9.51
CA PRO A 253 -12.65 5.35 -10.51
C PRO A 253 -11.86 6.22 -11.52
N PRO A 254 -10.62 5.85 -11.89
CA PRO A 254 -9.79 6.68 -12.78
C PRO A 254 -10.47 7.11 -14.09
N PRO A 255 -11.21 6.24 -14.81
CA PRO A 255 -11.90 6.64 -16.04
C PRO A 255 -13.02 7.68 -15.83
N LEU A 256 -13.47 7.89 -14.60
CA LEU A 256 -14.50 8.88 -14.25
C LEU A 256 -13.91 10.22 -13.76
N ILE A 257 -12.59 10.31 -13.60
CA ILE A 257 -11.92 11.58 -13.27
C ILE A 257 -12.15 12.55 -14.43
N ARG A 258 -12.68 13.74 -14.11
CA ARG A 258 -12.98 14.76 -15.13
C ARG A 258 -11.66 15.23 -15.79
N PRO A 259 -11.58 15.27 -17.14
CA PRO A 259 -10.36 15.69 -17.84
C PRO A 259 -9.82 17.06 -17.42
N ALA A 260 -10.72 18.01 -17.10
CA ALA A 260 -10.33 19.33 -16.62
C ALA A 260 -9.47 19.29 -15.34
N LEU A 261 -9.70 18.33 -14.44
CA LEU A 261 -8.89 18.16 -13.23
C LEU A 261 -7.48 17.67 -13.56
N VAL A 262 -7.34 16.81 -14.56
CA VAL A 262 -6.05 16.34 -15.07
C VAL A 262 -5.28 17.50 -15.69
N THR A 263 -5.93 18.31 -16.54
CA THR A 263 -5.33 19.52 -17.11
C THR A 263 -4.88 20.50 -16.03
N GLN A 264 -5.70 20.74 -15.00
CA GLN A 264 -5.34 21.59 -13.87
C GLN A 264 -4.16 21.03 -13.06
N ALA A 265 -4.10 19.72 -12.87
CA ALA A 265 -2.97 19.08 -12.20
C ALA A 265 -1.66 19.26 -12.98
N ARG A 266 -1.70 19.09 -14.31
CA ARG A 266 -0.54 19.34 -15.19
C ARG A 266 -0.10 20.80 -15.14
N GLN A 267 -1.03 21.74 -15.25
CA GLN A 267 -0.71 23.17 -15.12
C GLN A 267 -0.06 23.48 -13.77
N ALA A 268 -0.65 23.00 -12.68
CA ALA A 268 -0.07 23.19 -11.35
C ALA A 268 1.34 22.56 -11.23
N ALA A 269 1.62 21.46 -11.93
CA ALA A 269 2.96 20.89 -11.96
C ALA A 269 4.00 21.84 -12.60
N HIS A 270 3.64 22.63 -13.60
CA HIS A 270 4.52 23.69 -14.13
C HIS A 270 4.70 24.83 -13.12
N ASP A 271 3.64 25.17 -12.41
CA ASP A 271 3.63 26.35 -11.56
C ASP A 271 4.46 26.14 -10.29
N ILE A 272 4.49 24.93 -9.73
CA ILE A 272 5.04 24.68 -8.38
C ILE A 272 6.03 23.53 -8.23
N LEU A 273 6.21 22.67 -9.25
CA LEU A 273 7.19 21.57 -9.16
C LEU A 273 8.50 21.94 -9.87
N ALA A 274 9.56 21.21 -9.51
CA ALA A 274 10.83 21.26 -10.22
C ALA A 274 10.65 20.80 -11.69
N PRO A 275 11.40 21.34 -12.66
CA PRO A 275 11.25 20.99 -14.08
C PRO A 275 11.35 19.49 -14.36
N GLN A 276 12.15 18.76 -13.58
CA GLN A 276 12.28 17.30 -13.70
C GLN A 276 10.97 16.59 -13.32
N PHE A 277 10.29 17.05 -12.26
CA PHE A 277 9.01 16.50 -11.85
C PHE A 277 7.87 16.93 -12.77
N THR A 278 7.90 18.17 -13.27
CA THR A 278 6.94 18.65 -14.27
C THR A 278 6.92 17.74 -15.49
N GLU A 279 8.09 17.43 -16.06
CA GLU A 279 8.22 16.54 -17.21
C GLU A 279 7.65 15.13 -16.93
N VAL A 280 7.93 14.57 -15.75
CA VAL A 280 7.37 13.28 -15.33
C VAL A 280 5.84 13.35 -15.23
N VAL A 281 5.29 14.40 -14.61
CA VAL A 281 3.83 14.56 -14.51
C VAL A 281 3.23 14.70 -15.91
N GLU A 282 3.78 15.57 -16.76
CA GLU A 282 3.35 15.80 -18.15
C GLU A 282 3.36 14.53 -19.01
N THR A 283 4.40 13.70 -18.86
CA THR A 283 4.59 12.51 -19.70
C THR A 283 3.72 11.33 -19.23
N ALA A 284 3.23 11.34 -18.00
CA ALA A 284 2.40 10.26 -17.48
C ALA A 284 1.10 10.11 -18.30
N GLU A 285 0.93 8.95 -18.93
CA GLU A 285 -0.27 8.61 -19.70
C GLU A 285 -1.48 8.48 -18.77
N ASP A 286 -1.34 7.69 -17.71
CA ASP A 286 -2.37 7.45 -16.70
C ASP A 286 -2.14 8.29 -15.45
N LEU A 287 -2.50 9.58 -15.53
CA LEU A 287 -2.51 10.48 -14.38
C LEU A 287 -3.84 10.41 -13.63
N PHE A 288 -3.82 9.90 -12.41
CA PHE A 288 -5.01 9.78 -11.56
C PHE A 288 -4.71 10.23 -10.13
N PHE A 289 -5.74 10.36 -9.29
CA PHE A 289 -5.54 10.64 -7.86
C PHE A 289 -6.34 9.68 -6.98
N GLN A 290 -5.89 9.56 -5.73
CA GLN A 290 -6.56 8.78 -4.69
C GLN A 290 -6.72 9.59 -3.42
N PRO A 291 -7.89 9.57 -2.76
CA PRO A 291 -8.02 10.06 -1.40
C PRO A 291 -7.16 9.25 -0.43
N ILE A 292 -6.52 9.96 0.50
CA ILE A 292 -5.76 9.32 1.56
C ILE A 292 -6.68 9.08 2.74
N PHE A 293 -6.74 7.82 3.17
CA PHE A 293 -7.45 7.39 4.36
C PHE A 293 -6.46 6.80 5.36
N ASP A 294 -6.81 6.87 6.63
CA ASP A 294 -6.24 6.00 7.65
C ASP A 294 -7.35 5.22 8.37
N LEU A 295 -6.96 4.12 9.01
CA LEU A 295 -7.87 3.23 9.73
C LEU A 295 -7.10 2.46 10.80
N GLU A 296 -7.70 2.36 11.99
CA GLU A 296 -7.23 1.48 13.06
C GLU A 296 -8.34 0.53 13.45
N SER A 297 -8.02 -0.75 13.52
CA SER A 297 -8.93 -1.76 14.06
C SER A 297 -8.57 -2.05 15.52
N PRO A 298 -9.55 -2.04 16.45
CA PRO A 298 -9.30 -2.37 17.85
C PRO A 298 -8.99 -3.85 18.05
N ARG A 299 -9.29 -4.69 17.05
CA ARG A 299 -9.09 -6.14 17.06
C ARG A 299 -8.51 -6.59 15.71
N MET A 300 -7.64 -7.59 15.74
CA MET A 300 -7.14 -8.32 14.56
C MET A 300 -7.51 -9.81 14.59
N ALA A 301 -8.12 -10.30 15.68
CA ALA A 301 -8.51 -11.70 15.83
C ALA A 301 -9.90 -11.84 16.46
N ILE A 302 -10.83 -12.50 15.79
CA ILE A 302 -12.20 -12.70 16.27
C ILE A 302 -12.60 -14.15 16.00
N GLY A 303 -12.61 -14.96 17.06
CA GLY A 303 -12.85 -16.41 16.96
C GLY A 303 -11.77 -17.10 16.12
N ARG A 304 -12.13 -17.53 14.92
CA ARG A 304 -11.29 -18.22 13.93
C ARG A 304 -10.92 -17.34 12.73
N ILE A 305 -11.12 -16.02 12.86
CA ILE A 305 -10.89 -15.05 11.80
C ILE A 305 -9.75 -14.11 12.20
N ALA A 306 -8.72 -14.00 11.36
CA ALA A 306 -7.63 -13.04 11.49
C ALA A 306 -7.77 -11.91 10.46
N LEU A 307 -7.77 -10.65 10.89
CA LEU A 307 -7.63 -9.49 10.01
C LEU A 307 -6.15 -9.21 9.77
N LEU A 308 -5.76 -8.87 8.54
CA LEU A 308 -4.37 -8.66 8.14
C LEU A 308 -4.23 -7.49 7.16
N GLY A 309 -3.09 -6.79 7.22
CA GLY A 309 -2.78 -5.73 6.28
C GLY A 309 -3.80 -4.60 6.37
N ASP A 310 -4.26 -4.12 5.23
CA ASP A 310 -5.17 -2.97 5.16
C ASP A 310 -6.62 -3.33 5.54
N ALA A 311 -6.93 -4.62 5.68
CA ALA A 311 -8.18 -5.04 6.30
C ALA A 311 -8.21 -4.70 7.80
N ALA A 312 -7.05 -4.62 8.46
CA ALA A 312 -6.94 -4.32 9.89
C ALA A 312 -6.49 -2.87 10.16
N PHE A 313 -5.39 -2.43 9.55
CA PHE A 313 -4.80 -1.11 9.78
C PHE A 313 -4.42 -0.49 8.45
N VAL A 314 -4.83 0.76 8.22
CA VAL A 314 -4.40 1.53 7.04
C VAL A 314 -3.59 2.71 7.51
N ALA A 315 -2.30 2.66 7.22
CA ALA A 315 -1.37 3.76 7.47
C ALA A 315 -1.31 4.68 6.25
N ARG A 316 -1.07 5.96 6.50
CA ARG A 316 -0.84 6.93 5.42
C ARG A 316 0.44 6.53 4.67
N PRO A 317 0.51 6.67 3.33
CA PRO A 317 1.59 6.07 2.56
C PRO A 317 2.99 6.66 2.81
N HIS A 318 3.08 7.78 3.52
CA HIS A 318 4.32 8.47 3.89
C HIS A 318 5.33 7.60 4.63
N CYS A 319 4.85 6.66 5.45
CA CYS A 319 5.75 5.73 6.13
C CYS A 319 6.34 4.68 5.17
N GLY A 320 5.78 4.50 3.97
CA GLY A 320 6.22 3.47 3.02
C GLY A 320 6.04 2.03 3.51
N MET A 321 5.29 1.81 4.60
CA MET A 321 5.26 0.52 5.32
C MET A 321 4.05 -0.37 4.98
N GLY A 322 3.17 0.01 4.06
CA GLY A 322 1.94 -0.74 3.79
C GLY A 322 2.17 -2.23 3.50
N VAL A 323 3.10 -2.53 2.59
CA VAL A 323 3.45 -3.90 2.19
C VAL A 323 4.23 -4.62 3.28
N THR A 324 5.26 -3.99 3.84
CA THR A 324 6.06 -4.55 4.94
C THR A 324 5.21 -4.89 6.16
N LYS A 325 4.24 -4.02 6.52
CA LYS A 325 3.27 -4.27 7.58
C LYS A 325 2.45 -5.53 7.30
N ALA A 326 1.88 -5.66 6.10
CA ALA A 326 1.08 -6.82 5.74
C ALA A 326 1.91 -8.12 5.72
N ALA A 327 3.17 -8.05 5.27
CA ALA A 327 4.11 -9.16 5.31
C ALA A 327 4.44 -9.58 6.75
N GLY A 328 4.70 -8.61 7.63
CA GLY A 328 4.95 -8.84 9.05
C GLY A 328 3.73 -9.39 9.81
N ASP A 329 2.52 -8.93 9.46
CA ASP A 329 1.27 -9.51 9.96
C ASP A 329 1.19 -11.01 9.59
N ALA A 330 1.42 -11.34 8.32
CA ALA A 330 1.36 -12.72 7.82
C ALA A 330 2.37 -13.63 8.53
N MET A 331 3.62 -13.16 8.66
CA MET A 331 4.68 -13.87 9.36
C MET A 331 4.34 -14.13 10.82
N THR A 332 3.83 -13.11 11.52
CA THR A 332 3.47 -13.23 12.94
C THR A 332 2.29 -14.17 13.14
N LEU A 333 1.29 -14.11 12.25
CA LEU A 333 0.14 -15.02 12.25
C LEU A 333 0.59 -16.48 12.14
N VAL A 334 1.43 -16.80 11.15
CA VAL A 334 1.85 -18.18 10.91
C VAL A 334 2.74 -18.70 12.05
N LYS A 335 3.65 -17.87 12.58
CA LYS A 335 4.44 -18.22 13.77
C LYS A 335 3.56 -18.56 14.97
N ALA A 336 2.51 -17.78 15.22
CA ALA A 336 1.57 -18.06 16.32
C ALA A 336 0.80 -19.37 16.10
N LEU A 337 0.39 -19.66 14.86
CA LEU A 337 -0.32 -20.92 14.50
C LEU A 337 0.56 -22.17 14.56
N GLN A 338 1.88 -22.02 14.43
CA GLN A 338 2.85 -23.11 14.61
C GLN A 338 3.15 -23.36 16.10
N ALA A 339 3.16 -22.32 16.91
CA ALA A 339 3.44 -22.41 18.34
C ALA A 339 2.23 -22.91 19.17
N GLU A 340 1.01 -22.77 18.66
CA GLU A 340 -0.22 -23.12 19.38
C GLU A 340 -1.23 -23.84 18.47
N ALA A 341 -1.64 -25.03 18.89
CA ALA A 341 -2.55 -25.88 18.12
C ALA A 341 -4.00 -25.36 18.15
N ASN A 342 -4.44 -24.74 19.24
CA ASN A 342 -5.76 -24.13 19.34
C ASN A 342 -5.79 -22.81 18.58
N ILE A 343 -6.53 -22.77 17.46
CA ILE A 343 -6.57 -21.61 16.55
C ILE A 343 -6.97 -20.33 17.29
N ALA A 344 -8.01 -20.34 18.12
CA ALA A 344 -8.44 -19.14 18.84
C ALA A 344 -7.36 -18.60 19.80
N LYS A 345 -6.58 -19.48 20.46
CA LYS A 345 -5.43 -19.08 21.28
C LYS A 345 -4.29 -18.51 20.42
N ALA A 346 -3.96 -19.17 19.31
CA ALA A 346 -2.94 -18.71 18.39
C ALA A 346 -3.28 -17.32 17.83
N LEU A 347 -4.54 -17.08 17.44
CA LEU A 347 -4.96 -15.79 16.91
C LEU A 347 -4.90 -14.67 17.98
N ARG A 348 -5.15 -14.97 19.25
CA ARG A 348 -4.92 -14.00 20.34
C ARG A 348 -3.44 -13.66 20.50
N ALA A 349 -2.55 -14.66 20.42
CA ALA A 349 -1.11 -14.44 20.50
C ALA A 349 -0.58 -13.63 19.30
N TYR A 350 -1.17 -13.82 18.12
CA TYR A 350 -0.93 -12.99 16.92
C TYR A 350 -1.40 -11.54 17.12
N GLU A 351 -2.61 -11.35 17.63
CA GLU A 351 -3.27 -10.05 17.73
C GLU A 351 -2.48 -9.06 18.61
N THR A 352 -1.99 -9.49 19.78
CA THR A 352 -1.35 -8.59 20.76
C THR A 352 -0.19 -7.77 20.18
N PRO A 353 0.89 -8.36 19.64
CA PRO A 353 1.99 -7.56 19.09
C PRO A 353 1.60 -6.78 17.82
N ARG A 354 0.64 -7.28 17.04
CA ARG A 354 0.26 -6.65 15.76
C ARG A 354 -0.70 -5.47 15.94
N LEU A 355 -1.53 -5.47 16.98
CA LEU A 355 -2.28 -4.28 17.39
C LEU A 355 -1.34 -3.14 17.80
N ALA A 356 -0.35 -3.44 18.66
CA ALA A 356 0.62 -2.44 19.10
C ALA A 356 1.41 -1.85 17.93
N PHE A 357 1.92 -2.71 17.04
CA PHE A 357 2.61 -2.27 15.82
C PHE A 357 1.69 -1.49 14.88
N GLY A 358 0.46 -1.95 14.66
CA GLY A 358 -0.52 -1.30 13.80
C GLY A 358 -0.82 0.13 14.25
N SER A 359 -1.12 0.32 15.53
CA SER A 359 -1.37 1.65 16.09
C SER A 359 -0.12 2.55 16.05
N TYR A 360 1.05 2.01 16.34
CA TYR A 360 2.32 2.77 16.21
C TYR A 360 2.53 3.27 14.79
N ILE A 361 2.40 2.41 13.77
CA ILE A 361 2.62 2.79 12.37
C ILE A 361 1.57 3.79 11.89
N VAL A 362 0.30 3.63 12.28
CA VAL A 362 -0.73 4.61 11.93
C VAL A 362 -0.42 5.96 12.57
N GLY A 363 -0.10 6.00 13.86
CA GLY A 363 0.31 7.23 14.56
C GLY A 363 1.51 7.91 13.90
N HIS A 364 2.57 7.15 13.60
CA HIS A 364 3.75 7.64 12.89
C HIS A 364 3.39 8.20 11.50
N SER A 365 2.55 7.49 10.74
CA SER A 365 2.12 7.95 9.41
C SER A 365 1.26 9.22 9.45
N ARG A 366 0.47 9.42 10.52
CA ARG A 366 -0.27 10.67 10.78
C ARG A 366 0.67 11.83 11.06
N ALA A 367 1.71 11.61 11.87
CA ALA A 367 2.73 12.62 12.16
C ALA A 367 3.45 13.07 10.88
N LEU A 368 3.91 12.12 10.06
CA LEU A 368 4.50 12.42 8.74
C LEU A 368 3.53 13.18 7.82
N GLY A 369 2.26 12.80 7.83
CA GLY A 369 1.22 13.40 7.00
C GLY A 369 0.70 14.76 7.48
N ALA A 370 1.05 15.21 8.70
CA ALA A 370 0.48 16.40 9.32
C ALA A 370 0.75 17.67 8.51
N TYR A 371 1.91 17.74 7.84
CA TYR A 371 2.32 18.89 7.01
C TYR A 371 1.37 19.17 5.83
N MET A 372 0.70 18.15 5.29
CA MET A 372 -0.16 18.23 4.10
C MET A 372 -1.66 18.39 4.42
N GLN A 373 -2.02 18.48 5.70
CA GLN A 373 -3.42 18.66 6.07
C GLN A 373 -3.89 20.08 5.72
N SER A 374 -5.07 20.21 5.09
CA SER A 374 -5.64 21.51 4.72
C SER A 374 -5.88 22.43 5.91
N GLN A 375 -6.06 21.86 7.11
CA GLN A 375 -6.11 22.56 8.39
C GLN A 375 -5.49 21.68 9.48
N PRO A 376 -4.40 22.07 10.14
CA PRO A 376 -3.91 21.35 11.31
C PRO A 376 -4.88 21.60 12.48
N HIS A 377 -5.57 20.54 12.91
CA HIS A 377 -6.67 20.62 13.87
C HIS A 377 -6.19 20.73 15.33
N THR A 378 -4.96 20.31 15.62
CA THR A 378 -4.38 20.31 16.98
C THR A 378 -3.02 21.02 17.06
N PRO A 379 -2.62 21.54 18.23
CA PRO A 379 -1.27 22.08 18.45
C PRO A 379 -0.14 21.07 18.17
N GLU A 380 -0.39 19.79 18.43
CA GLU A 380 0.56 18.70 18.14
C GLU A 380 0.75 18.52 16.62
N GLU A 381 -0.34 18.54 15.84
CA GLU A 381 -0.26 18.48 14.38
C GLU A 381 0.48 19.68 13.78
N ARG A 382 0.31 20.89 14.34
CA ARG A 382 1.08 22.08 13.91
C ARG A 382 2.58 21.91 14.17
N LYS A 383 2.95 21.46 15.36
CA LYS A 383 4.35 21.20 15.73
C LYS A 383 4.97 20.11 14.85
N MET A 384 4.21 19.06 14.52
CA MET A 384 4.67 18.03 13.59
C MET A 384 4.83 18.59 12.17
N ALA A 385 3.86 19.37 11.68
CA ALA A 385 3.95 20.02 10.37
C ALA A 385 5.20 20.91 10.22
N GLU A 386 5.59 21.63 11.27
CA GLU A 386 6.82 22.43 11.28
C GLU A 386 8.09 21.56 11.27
N ARG A 387 8.11 20.45 12.03
CA ARG A 387 9.23 19.50 12.07
C ARG A 387 9.49 18.82 10.72
N TYR A 388 8.42 18.46 10.00
CA TYR A 388 8.49 17.70 8.74
C TYR A 388 8.66 18.55 7.48
N ARG A 389 8.94 19.86 7.63
CA ARG A 389 9.03 20.80 6.51
C ARG A 389 10.42 20.93 5.87
N THR A 390 11.45 20.32 6.45
CA THR A 390 12.82 20.49 5.94
C THR A 390 13.22 19.36 4.98
N PRO A 391 14.03 19.65 3.94
CA PRO A 391 14.64 18.64 3.08
C PRO A 391 15.29 17.49 3.85
N GLU A 392 16.03 17.80 4.91
CA GLU A 392 16.71 16.78 5.71
C GLU A 392 15.73 15.89 6.49
N ALA A 393 14.70 16.47 7.12
CA ALA A 393 13.71 15.69 7.86
C ALA A 393 12.91 14.76 6.93
N ILE A 394 12.51 15.23 5.75
CA ILE A 394 11.70 14.44 4.83
C ILE A 394 12.47 13.23 4.29
N MET A 395 13.73 13.43 3.92
CA MET A 395 14.61 12.36 3.43
C MET A 395 14.93 11.34 4.54
N ARG A 396 15.02 11.79 5.79
CA ARG A 396 15.29 10.94 6.95
C ARG A 396 14.10 10.10 7.40
N GLU A 397 12.87 10.61 7.32
CA GLU A 397 11.72 10.02 8.00
C GLU A 397 10.66 9.44 7.04
N THR A 398 10.61 9.87 5.77
CA THR A 398 9.63 9.34 4.80
C THR A 398 10.08 8.00 4.23
N ALA A 399 9.25 6.96 4.28
CA ALA A 399 9.58 5.64 3.73
C ALA A 399 10.92 5.09 4.24
N VAL A 400 11.18 5.22 5.54
CA VAL A 400 12.33 4.66 6.25
C VAL A 400 11.81 3.72 7.33
N PRO A 401 12.51 2.61 7.65
CA PRO A 401 12.10 1.71 8.70
C PRO A 401 11.85 2.45 10.00
N SER A 402 10.66 2.26 10.56
CA SER A 402 10.28 2.81 11.85
C SER A 402 10.68 1.80 12.92
N ALA A 403 11.79 2.05 13.62
CA ALA A 403 12.09 1.30 14.84
C ALA A 403 11.18 1.82 15.96
N PRO A 404 10.36 0.98 16.62
CA PRO A 404 9.85 1.36 17.93
C PRO A 404 11.06 1.51 18.87
N ASP A 405 11.16 2.67 19.52
CA ASP A 405 12.17 2.96 20.56
C ASP A 405 12.02 2.01 21.77
#